data_AF-A0A2T1ECN0-F1
#
_entry.id   AF-A0A2T1ECN0-F1
#
_cell.length_a   1.000
_cell.length_b   1.000
_cell.length_c   1.000
_cell.angle_alpha   90.00
_cell.angle_beta   90.00
_cell.angle_gamma   90.00
#
_symmetry.space_group_name_H-M   'P 1'
#
loop_
_entity.id
_entity.type
_entity.pdbx_description
1 polymer ?
#
loop_
_entity_poly.entity_id
_entity_poly.type
_entity_poly.pdbx_seq_one_letter_code
_entity_poly.pdbx_strand_id
1 'polypeptide(L)'
;MNWQRNTDGLAAAAQKKRLAALTKTEAAIKQLLRQGHLVTFASVAQLAGVTRNWLYKQPDLKARITALREQSPAQPPARQPASEASQSALIRTLRQQVKALRQEKESLNQQLEVAYGLASRTPAERLAAEPHPHLAKTEQLQTLLEQALKENQVLAQQKQQLQAQLCGLESLEAELAALTKQNQHLFNKVLQLTATDRDQEQRRFAQARRPTKQPEIPDVEF
;
A
#
# COMPACT_ATOMS: atom_id res chain seq x y z
N MET A 1 -36.97 13.17 -31.83
CA MET A 1 -36.64 13.17 -30.39
C MET A 1 -36.11 14.54 -30.02
N ASN A 2 -36.88 15.37 -29.31
CA ASN A 2 -36.48 16.71 -28.89
C ASN A 2 -36.10 16.66 -27.41
N TRP A 3 -34.82 16.88 -27.08
CA TRP A 3 -34.30 16.74 -25.73
C TRP A 3 -34.32 18.11 -25.04
N GLN A 4 -35.38 18.41 -24.29
CA GLN A 4 -35.42 19.61 -23.46
C GLN A 4 -34.56 19.42 -22.20
N ARG A 5 -33.47 20.18 -22.10
CA ARG A 5 -32.63 20.25 -20.91
C ARG A 5 -33.35 21.07 -19.84
N ASN A 6 -33.47 20.54 -18.63
CA ASN A 6 -33.99 21.27 -17.48
C ASN A 6 -32.96 22.33 -17.03
N THR A 7 -33.10 23.57 -17.52
CA THR A 7 -32.21 24.71 -17.20
C THR A 7 -32.76 25.63 -16.12
N ASP A 8 -33.93 25.32 -15.57
CA ASP A 8 -34.67 26.22 -14.67
C ASP A 8 -33.95 26.45 -13.35
N GLY A 9 -33.34 25.38 -12.79
CA GLY A 9 -32.53 25.48 -11.56
C GLY A 9 -31.28 26.35 -11.73
N LEU A 10 -30.64 26.29 -12.90
CA LEU A 10 -29.46 27.10 -13.21
C LEU A 10 -29.83 28.57 -13.41
N ALA A 11 -30.96 28.83 -14.10
CA ALA A 11 -31.50 30.17 -14.29
C ALA A 11 -31.88 30.83 -12.94
N ALA A 12 -32.54 30.09 -12.05
CA ALA A 12 -32.92 30.59 -10.73
C ALA A 12 -31.69 30.93 -9.85
N ALA A 13 -30.67 30.07 -9.84
CA ALA A 13 -29.43 30.32 -9.10
C ALA A 13 -28.66 31.54 -9.65
N ALA A 14 -28.61 31.70 -10.97
CA ALA A 14 -28.01 32.85 -11.62
C ALA A 14 -28.75 34.15 -11.27
N GLN A 15 -30.07 34.13 -11.26
CA GLN A 15 -30.89 35.29 -10.90
C GLN A 15 -30.68 35.70 -9.44
N LYS A 16 -30.65 34.74 -8.52
CA LYS A 16 -30.38 35.01 -7.09
C LYS A 16 -29.00 35.66 -6.88
N LYS A 17 -27.97 35.16 -7.57
CA LYS A 17 -26.62 35.75 -7.51
C LYS A 17 -26.59 37.17 -8.07
N ARG A 18 -27.31 37.43 -9.16
CA ARG A 18 -27.42 38.78 -9.75
C ARG A 18 -28.06 39.77 -8.76
N LEU A 19 -29.19 39.39 -8.16
CA LEU A 19 -29.88 40.24 -7.18
C LEU A 19 -29.00 40.55 -5.97
N ALA A 20 -28.29 39.54 -5.44
CA ALA A 20 -27.35 39.75 -4.32
C ALA A 20 -26.17 40.66 -4.68
N ALA A 21 -25.69 40.63 -5.92
CA ALA A 21 -24.63 41.53 -6.38
C ALA A 21 -25.12 42.98 -6.53
N LEU A 22 -26.38 43.18 -6.96
CA LEU A 22 -27.00 44.51 -7.05
C LEU A 22 -27.12 45.15 -5.66
N THR A 23 -27.68 44.43 -4.69
CA THR A 23 -27.86 44.94 -3.32
C THR A 23 -26.52 45.30 -2.66
N LYS A 24 -25.49 44.47 -2.83
CA LYS A 24 -24.12 44.76 -2.35
C LYS A 24 -23.53 46.01 -3.01
N THR A 25 -23.76 46.19 -4.31
CA THR A 25 -23.24 47.35 -5.05
C THR A 25 -23.89 48.64 -4.57
N GLU A 26 -25.20 48.62 -4.34
CA GLU A 26 -25.91 49.78 -3.80
C GLU A 26 -25.46 50.13 -2.36
N ALA A 27 -25.26 49.13 -1.52
CA ALA A 27 -24.73 49.32 -0.18
C ALA A 27 -23.32 49.93 -0.21
N ALA A 28 -22.47 49.46 -1.12
CA ALA A 28 -21.12 50.01 -1.33
C ALA A 28 -21.15 51.48 -1.76
N ILE A 29 -22.03 51.85 -2.70
CA ILE A 29 -22.20 53.25 -3.13
C ILE A 29 -22.63 54.13 -1.94
N LYS A 30 -23.62 53.69 -1.15
CA LYS A 30 -24.08 54.43 0.05
C LYS A 30 -22.98 54.60 1.08
N GLN A 31 -22.16 53.57 1.30
CA GLN A 31 -21.06 53.61 2.25
C GLN A 31 -19.96 54.58 1.80
N LEU A 32 -19.58 54.58 0.52
CA LEU A 32 -18.60 55.52 -0.02
C LEU A 32 -19.06 56.97 0.12
N LEU A 33 -20.35 57.25 -0.13
CA LEU A 33 -20.94 58.56 0.08
C LEU A 33 -20.90 58.99 1.55
N ARG A 34 -21.21 58.10 2.50
CA ARG A 34 -21.13 58.38 3.95
C ARG A 34 -19.71 58.69 4.41
N GLN A 35 -18.72 58.03 3.81
CA GLN A 35 -17.31 58.21 4.15
C GLN A 35 -16.67 59.42 3.47
N GLY A 36 -17.41 60.12 2.59
CA GLY A 36 -16.87 61.24 1.80
C GLY A 36 -15.78 60.80 0.82
N HIS A 37 -15.73 59.51 0.46
CA HIS A 37 -14.76 58.98 -0.49
C HIS A 37 -15.26 59.13 -1.94
N LEU A 38 -14.30 59.24 -2.87
CA LEU A 38 -14.62 59.33 -4.29
C LEU A 38 -15.30 58.05 -4.79
N VAL A 39 -16.50 58.21 -5.34
CA VAL A 39 -17.28 57.11 -5.93
C VAL A 39 -16.73 56.82 -7.33
N THR A 40 -15.88 55.80 -7.43
CA THR A 40 -15.31 55.33 -8.70
C THR A 40 -15.68 53.88 -8.94
N PHE A 41 -15.64 53.44 -10.20
CA PHE A 41 -15.86 52.02 -10.54
C PHE A 41 -14.90 51.09 -9.79
N ALA A 42 -13.67 51.53 -9.50
CA ALA A 42 -12.69 50.76 -8.76
C ALA A 42 -13.07 50.64 -7.26
N SER A 43 -13.38 51.76 -6.61
CA SER A 43 -13.75 51.75 -5.19
C SER A 43 -15.06 51.01 -4.94
N VAL A 44 -16.05 51.16 -5.82
CA VAL A 44 -17.32 50.43 -5.75
C VAL A 44 -17.12 48.93 -5.96
N ALA A 45 -16.33 48.51 -6.97
CA ALA A 45 -16.05 47.10 -7.23
C ALA A 45 -15.36 46.40 -6.05
N GLN A 46 -14.35 47.06 -5.46
CA GLN A 46 -13.61 46.55 -4.32
C GLN A 46 -14.51 46.38 -3.09
N LEU A 47 -15.35 47.38 -2.81
CA LEU A 47 -16.20 47.37 -1.61
C LEU A 47 -17.41 46.43 -1.75
N ALA A 48 -17.98 46.30 -2.96
CA ALA A 48 -19.11 45.40 -3.23
C ALA A 48 -18.71 43.95 -3.50
N GLY A 49 -17.42 43.68 -3.74
CA GLY A 49 -16.92 42.35 -4.09
C GLY A 49 -17.36 41.87 -5.48
N VAL A 50 -17.50 42.79 -6.44
CA VAL A 50 -17.91 42.50 -7.82
C VAL A 50 -16.80 42.87 -8.80
N THR A 51 -16.78 42.24 -9.97
CA THR A 51 -15.80 42.60 -11.01
C THR A 51 -16.20 43.90 -11.72
N ARG A 52 -15.21 44.69 -12.14
CA ARG A 52 -15.46 45.92 -12.93
C ARG A 52 -16.23 45.63 -14.21
N ASN A 53 -15.92 44.52 -14.88
CA ASN A 53 -16.64 44.09 -16.09
C ASN A 53 -18.13 43.84 -15.81
N TRP A 54 -18.47 43.28 -14.65
CA TRP A 54 -19.87 43.07 -14.27
C TRP A 54 -20.61 44.40 -14.06
N LEU A 55 -19.96 45.42 -13.45
CA LEU A 55 -20.52 46.76 -13.31
C LEU A 55 -20.79 47.42 -14.67
N TYR A 56 -19.90 47.25 -15.65
CA TYR A 56 -20.11 47.79 -17.00
C TYR A 56 -21.27 47.13 -17.74
N LYS A 57 -21.61 45.88 -17.40
CA LYS A 57 -22.76 45.16 -17.97
C LYS A 57 -24.11 45.60 -17.39
N GLN A 58 -24.13 46.41 -16.32
CA GLN A 58 -25.35 46.95 -15.73
C GLN A 58 -25.46 48.45 -16.06
N PRO A 59 -26.31 48.84 -17.04
CA PRO A 59 -26.39 50.23 -17.50
C PRO A 59 -26.81 51.21 -16.41
N ASP A 60 -27.73 50.81 -15.53
CA ASP A 60 -28.24 51.66 -14.44
C ASP A 60 -27.15 52.00 -13.41
N LEU A 61 -26.36 51.00 -13.01
CA LEU A 61 -25.23 51.20 -12.10
C LEU A 61 -24.13 52.04 -12.73
N LYS A 62 -23.86 51.84 -14.03
CA LYS A 62 -22.89 52.65 -14.77
C LYS A 62 -23.29 54.13 -14.79
N ALA A 63 -24.54 54.43 -15.14
CA ALA A 63 -25.06 55.79 -15.16
C ALA A 63 -24.98 56.43 -13.76
N ARG A 64 -25.34 55.67 -12.71
CA ARG A 64 -25.32 56.18 -11.33
C ARG A 64 -23.91 56.48 -10.83
N ILE A 65 -22.95 55.60 -11.06
CA ILE A 65 -21.55 55.79 -10.63
C ILE A 65 -20.92 56.97 -11.38
N THR A 66 -21.20 57.11 -12.68
CA THR A 66 -20.72 58.26 -13.47
C THR A 66 -21.31 59.58 -12.96
N ALA A 67 -22.62 59.66 -12.73
CA ALA A 67 -23.25 60.87 -12.21
C ALA A 67 -22.72 61.27 -10.82
N LEU A 68 -22.53 60.30 -9.92
CA LEU A 68 -21.95 60.57 -8.59
C LEU A 68 -20.49 61.03 -8.66
N ARG A 69 -19.74 60.54 -9.65
CA ARG A 69 -18.36 60.98 -9.90
C ARG A 69 -18.32 62.42 -10.41
N GLU A 70 -19.23 62.79 -11.30
CA GLU A 70 -19.33 64.17 -11.85
C GLU A 70 -19.81 65.18 -10.80
N GLN A 71 -20.67 64.75 -9.88
CA GLN A 71 -21.16 65.57 -8.76
C GLN A 71 -20.13 65.79 -7.64
N SER A 72 -19.04 65.03 -7.64
CA SER A 72 -17.99 65.15 -6.62
C SER A 72 -16.88 66.06 -7.15
N PRO A 73 -16.76 67.33 -6.70
CA PRO A 73 -15.65 68.19 -7.11
C PRO A 73 -14.32 67.56 -6.64
N ALA A 74 -13.44 67.29 -7.60
CA ALA A 74 -12.16 66.66 -7.36
C ALA A 74 -11.21 67.62 -6.63
N GLN A 75 -11.14 67.53 -5.30
CA GLN A 75 -9.93 67.93 -4.59
C GLN A 75 -9.80 67.16 -3.26
N PRO A 76 -8.73 66.37 -3.04
CA PRO A 76 -8.41 65.92 -1.69
C PRO A 76 -8.04 67.16 -0.85
N PRO A 77 -8.49 67.28 0.41
CA PRO A 77 -8.08 68.40 1.25
C PRO A 77 -6.55 68.41 1.36
N ALA A 78 -5.93 69.54 1.01
CA ALA A 78 -4.50 69.75 1.24
C ALA A 78 -4.23 69.59 2.75
N ARG A 79 -3.37 68.63 3.10
CA ARG A 79 -2.92 68.43 4.48
C ARG A 79 -2.27 69.73 4.96
N GLN A 80 -2.90 70.43 5.90
CA GLN A 80 -2.26 71.49 6.66
C GLN A 80 -1.06 70.90 7.41
N PRO A 81 0.12 71.55 7.41
CA PRO A 81 1.25 71.06 8.19
C PRO A 81 0.89 71.13 9.67
N ALA A 82 0.87 69.97 10.34
CA ALA A 82 0.72 69.92 11.77
C ALA A 82 1.81 70.78 12.44
N SER A 83 1.44 71.60 13.42
CA SER A 83 2.37 72.43 14.21
C SER A 83 3.58 71.62 14.69
N GLU A 84 4.76 72.23 14.79
CA GLU A 84 6.01 71.57 15.26
C GLU A 84 5.82 70.84 16.61
N ALA A 85 4.95 71.35 17.48
CA ALA A 85 4.57 70.70 18.74
C ALA A 85 3.81 69.37 18.53
N SER A 86 2.95 69.31 17.50
CA SER A 86 2.23 68.09 17.13
C SER A 86 3.15 67.07 16.46
N GLN A 87 4.09 67.52 15.63
CA GLN A 87 5.08 66.64 14.99
C GLN A 87 6.04 66.04 16.02
N SER A 88 6.52 66.83 16.97
CA SER A 88 7.38 66.36 18.06
C SER A 88 6.65 65.39 19.00
N ALA A 89 5.38 65.63 19.32
CA ALA A 89 4.54 64.69 20.06
C ALA A 89 4.36 63.36 19.28
N LEU A 90 4.10 63.43 17.98
CA LEU A 90 3.98 62.25 17.11
C LEU A 90 5.29 61.44 17.06
N ILE A 91 6.43 62.13 16.88
CA ILE A 91 7.76 61.51 16.86
C ILE A 91 8.05 60.81 18.20
N ARG A 92 7.67 61.41 19.32
CA ARG A 92 7.84 60.79 20.65
C ARG A 92 7.01 59.51 20.78
N THR A 93 5.74 59.55 20.38
CA THR A 93 4.85 58.38 20.42
C THR A 93 5.35 57.28 19.50
N LEU A 94 5.78 57.61 18.28
CA LEU A 94 6.33 56.64 17.33
C LEU A 94 7.62 56.00 17.85
N ARG A 95 8.52 56.79 18.47
CA ARG A 95 9.73 56.26 19.11
C ARG A 95 9.40 55.29 20.25
N GLN A 96 8.38 55.59 21.06
CA GLN A 96 7.92 54.70 22.12
C GLN A 96 7.36 53.39 21.55
N GLN A 97 6.54 53.47 20.49
CA GLN A 97 5.99 52.28 19.83
C GLN A 97 7.09 51.41 19.21
N VAL A 98 8.08 52.01 18.54
CA VAL A 98 9.22 51.27 17.98
C VAL A 98 10.02 50.58 19.09
N LYS A 99 10.20 51.23 20.24
CA LYS A 99 10.88 50.61 21.39
C LYS A 99 10.10 49.43 21.94
N ALA A 100 8.78 49.57 22.12
CA ALA A 100 7.91 48.50 22.60
C ALA A 100 7.90 47.30 21.65
N LEU A 101 7.74 47.55 20.33
CA LEU A 101 7.76 46.49 19.32
C LEU A 101 9.11 45.76 19.23
N ARG A 102 10.23 46.46 19.46
CA ARG A 102 11.55 45.82 19.54
C ARG A 102 11.66 44.89 20.74
N GLN A 103 11.19 45.34 21.90
CA GLN A 103 11.17 44.52 23.12
C GLN A 103 10.27 43.29 22.96
N GLU A 104 9.09 43.46 22.35
CA GLU A 104 8.18 42.35 22.06
C GLU A 104 8.82 41.34 21.10
N LYS A 105 9.41 41.81 19.99
CA LYS A 105 10.15 40.94 19.07
C LYS A 105 11.26 40.16 19.78
N GLU A 106 12.02 40.82 20.64
CA GLU A 106 13.11 40.19 21.37
C GLU A 106 12.61 39.13 22.36
N SER A 107 11.52 39.43 23.07
CA SER A 107 10.85 38.45 23.95
C SER A 107 10.28 37.25 23.19
N LEU A 108 9.68 37.48 22.02
CA LEU A 108 9.16 36.42 21.17
C LEU A 108 10.29 35.57 20.59
N ASN A 109 11.40 36.20 20.19
CA ASN A 109 12.58 35.47 19.74
C ASN A 109 13.17 34.60 20.85
N GLN A 110 13.25 35.10 22.09
CA GLN A 110 13.69 34.30 23.24
C GLN A 110 12.73 33.13 23.53
N GLN A 111 11.42 33.36 23.47
CA GLN A 111 10.43 32.30 23.62
C GLN A 111 10.54 31.24 22.51
N LEU A 112 10.79 31.67 21.26
CA LEU A 112 11.06 30.76 20.15
C LEU A 112 12.35 29.98 20.39
N GLU A 113 13.44 30.62 20.79
CA GLU A 113 14.72 29.95 21.05
C GLU A 113 14.60 28.91 22.17
N VAL A 114 13.88 29.23 23.25
CA VAL A 114 13.57 28.28 24.33
C VAL A 114 12.66 27.16 23.82
N ALA A 115 11.61 27.48 23.07
CA ALA A 115 10.70 26.49 22.51
C ALA A 115 11.41 25.56 21.52
N TYR A 116 12.31 26.08 20.67
CA TYR A 116 13.13 25.30 19.75
C TYR A 116 14.21 24.51 20.50
N GLY A 117 14.79 25.04 21.58
CA GLY A 117 15.72 24.29 22.44
C GLY A 117 15.04 23.10 23.13
N LEU A 118 13.81 23.30 23.62
CA LEU A 118 12.98 22.23 24.20
C LEU A 118 12.49 21.26 23.11
N ALA A 119 12.07 21.78 21.96
CA ALA A 119 11.59 21.00 20.81
C ALA A 119 12.70 20.36 19.99
N SER A 120 13.98 20.66 20.25
CA SER A 120 15.14 19.95 19.67
C SER A 120 15.70 18.92 20.64
N ARG A 121 15.70 19.20 21.95
CA ARG A 121 15.94 18.19 22.99
C ARG A 121 14.91 17.06 22.94
N THR A 122 13.62 17.38 22.87
CA THR A 122 12.54 16.38 22.96
C THR A 122 12.45 15.36 21.81
N PRO A 123 12.63 15.67 20.51
CA PRO A 123 12.63 14.66 19.46
C PRO A 123 13.94 13.89 19.40
N ALA A 124 15.10 14.49 19.69
CA ALA A 124 16.37 13.75 19.74
C ALA A 124 16.39 12.74 20.91
N GLU A 125 15.89 13.14 22.08
CA GLU A 125 15.73 12.23 23.22
C GLU A 125 14.60 11.23 23.01
N ARG A 126 13.46 11.57 22.38
CA ARG A 126 12.40 10.58 22.07
C ARG A 126 12.80 9.60 20.95
N LEU A 127 13.53 10.04 19.94
CA LEU A 127 14.08 9.16 18.90
C LEU A 127 15.17 8.23 19.47
N ALA A 128 15.92 8.69 20.49
CA ALA A 128 16.91 7.87 21.18
C ALA A 128 16.33 7.02 22.34
N ALA A 129 15.19 7.42 22.92
CA ALA A 129 14.59 6.80 24.11
C ALA A 129 13.30 6.03 23.87
N GLU A 130 12.68 6.09 22.68
CA GLU A 130 11.73 5.07 22.27
C GLU A 130 12.54 3.80 21.98
N PRO A 131 12.52 2.76 22.84
CA PRO A 131 13.25 1.53 22.60
C PRO A 131 12.61 0.86 21.41
N HIS A 132 13.06 1.18 20.19
CA HIS A 132 12.38 0.96 18.93
C HIS A 132 11.72 -0.43 18.88
N PRO A 133 10.42 -0.55 19.25
CA PRO A 133 9.82 -1.86 19.46
C PRO A 133 9.65 -2.58 18.13
N HIS A 134 9.61 -1.80 17.05
CA HIS A 134 9.65 -2.28 15.68
C HIS A 134 11.00 -2.87 15.31
N LEU A 135 12.14 -2.33 15.76
CA LEU A 135 13.47 -2.90 15.48
C LEU A 135 13.64 -4.24 16.20
N ALA A 136 13.31 -4.31 17.49
CA ALA A 136 13.31 -5.57 18.24
C ALA A 136 12.36 -6.60 17.60
N LYS A 137 11.18 -6.16 17.13
CA LYS A 137 10.24 -7.02 16.41
C LYS A 137 10.78 -7.46 15.05
N THR A 138 11.50 -6.61 14.32
CA THR A 138 12.13 -7.01 13.05
C THR A 138 13.26 -8.01 13.26
N GLU A 139 14.07 -7.85 14.30
CA GLU A 139 15.12 -8.81 14.67
C GLU A 139 14.52 -10.16 15.09
N GLN A 140 13.46 -10.13 15.91
CA GLN A 140 12.72 -11.35 16.27
C GLN A 140 12.14 -12.05 15.04
N LEU A 141 11.54 -11.31 14.10
CA LEU A 141 11.00 -11.87 12.86
C LEU A 141 12.11 -12.45 11.96
N GLN A 142 13.26 -11.79 11.87
CA GLN A 142 14.42 -12.30 11.15
C GLN A 142 14.93 -13.61 11.76
N THR A 143 15.01 -13.68 13.09
CA THR A 143 15.46 -14.87 13.82
C THR A 143 14.50 -16.05 13.59
N LEU A 144 13.18 -15.80 13.65
CA LEU A 144 12.16 -16.81 13.38
C LEU A 144 12.20 -17.29 11.92
N LEU A 145 12.42 -16.38 10.96
CA LEU A 145 12.57 -16.74 9.56
C LEU A 145 13.78 -17.63 9.34
N GLU A 146 14.94 -17.28 9.92
CA GLU A 146 16.14 -18.11 9.84
C GLU A 146 15.94 -19.50 10.46
N GLN A 147 15.23 -19.57 11.59
CA GLN A 147 14.90 -20.85 12.22
C GLN A 147 14.02 -21.70 11.31
N ALA A 148 12.94 -21.14 10.75
CA ALA A 148 12.04 -21.85 9.85
C ALA A 148 12.75 -22.32 8.56
N LEU A 149 13.72 -21.54 8.05
CA LEU A 149 14.52 -21.95 6.90
C LEU A 149 15.44 -23.13 7.24
N LYS A 150 16.08 -23.13 8.41
CA LYS A 150 16.90 -24.25 8.89
C LYS A 150 16.05 -25.52 9.07
N GLU A 151 14.87 -25.39 9.66
CA GLU A 151 13.94 -26.52 9.84
C GLU A 151 13.51 -27.10 8.48
N ASN A 152 13.18 -26.27 7.50
CA ASN A 152 12.85 -26.72 6.15
C ASN A 152 14.03 -27.44 5.46
N GLN A 153 15.26 -26.97 5.66
CA GLN A 153 16.44 -27.65 5.13
C GLN A 153 16.63 -29.04 5.75
N VAL A 154 16.45 -29.17 7.07
CA VAL A 154 16.53 -30.46 7.77
C VAL A 154 15.45 -31.41 7.27
N LEU A 155 14.20 -30.95 7.13
CA LEU A 155 13.10 -31.76 6.61
C LEU A 155 13.36 -32.22 5.17
N ALA A 156 13.94 -31.35 4.33
CA ALA A 156 14.32 -31.71 2.96
C ALA A 156 15.41 -32.81 2.94
N GLN A 157 16.43 -32.69 3.80
CA GLN A 157 17.47 -33.72 3.94
C GLN A 157 16.90 -35.05 4.43
N GLN A 158 16.02 -35.02 5.45
CA GLN A 158 15.35 -36.22 5.96
C GLN A 158 14.51 -36.89 4.87
N LYS A 159 13.75 -36.11 4.08
CA LYS A 159 12.97 -36.63 2.96
C LYS A 159 13.87 -37.33 1.94
N GLN A 160 15.01 -36.73 1.58
CA GLN A 160 15.96 -37.32 0.64
C GLN A 160 16.55 -38.62 1.19
N GLN A 161 16.87 -38.67 2.49
CA GLN A 161 17.37 -39.88 3.14
C GLN A 161 16.33 -41.01 3.13
N LEU A 162 15.06 -40.70 3.44
CA LEU A 162 13.96 -41.67 3.37
C LEU A 162 13.76 -42.18 1.94
N GLN A 163 13.87 -41.31 0.93
CA GLN A 163 13.81 -41.71 -0.49
C GLN A 163 14.95 -42.66 -0.86
N ALA A 164 16.17 -42.40 -0.38
CA ALA A 164 17.30 -43.30 -0.61
C ALA A 164 17.09 -44.67 0.08
N GLN A 165 16.53 -44.69 1.28
CA GLN A 165 16.18 -45.93 1.98
C GLN A 165 15.10 -46.74 1.24
N LEU A 166 14.06 -46.08 0.73
CA LEU A 166 13.02 -46.72 -0.08
C LEU A 166 13.62 -47.37 -1.34
N CYS A 167 14.50 -46.66 -2.06
CA CYS A 167 15.19 -47.21 -3.23
C CYS A 167 16.02 -48.46 -2.87
N GLY A 168 16.66 -48.47 -1.70
CA GLY A 168 17.35 -49.65 -1.18
C GLY A 168 16.39 -50.81 -0.91
N LEU A 169 15.23 -50.55 -0.28
CA LEU A 169 14.22 -51.59 -0.05
C LEU A 169 13.66 -52.16 -1.36
N GLU A 170 13.38 -51.31 -2.34
CA GLU A 170 12.91 -51.74 -3.68
C GLU A 170 13.92 -52.68 -4.36
N SER A 171 15.23 -52.41 -4.22
CA SER A 171 16.28 -53.31 -4.74
C SER A 171 16.30 -54.67 -4.02
N LEU A 172 16.15 -54.68 -2.69
CA LEU A 172 16.09 -55.91 -1.91
C LEU A 172 14.83 -56.74 -2.23
N GLU A 173 13.68 -56.08 -2.44
CA GLU A 173 12.45 -56.74 -2.90
C GLU A 173 12.65 -57.40 -4.27
N ALA A 174 13.36 -56.74 -5.20
CA ALA A 174 13.69 -57.31 -6.49
C ALA A 174 14.61 -58.55 -6.36
N GLU A 175 15.60 -58.51 -5.47
CA GLU A 175 16.47 -59.66 -5.19
C GLU A 175 15.69 -60.83 -4.56
N LEU A 176 14.82 -60.56 -3.59
CA LEU A 176 13.94 -61.57 -3.01
C LEU A 176 13.02 -62.20 -4.06
N ALA A 177 12.48 -61.40 -4.97
CA ALA A 177 11.66 -61.89 -6.09
C ALA A 177 12.46 -62.77 -7.06
N ALA A 178 13.74 -62.47 -7.29
CA ALA A 178 14.62 -63.29 -8.12
C ALA A 178 14.96 -64.63 -7.44
N LEU A 179 15.31 -64.59 -6.16
CA LEU A 179 15.63 -65.80 -5.37
C LEU A 179 14.42 -66.73 -5.21
N THR A 180 13.23 -66.18 -5.01
CA THR A 180 12.00 -66.99 -4.94
C THR A 180 11.71 -67.69 -6.27
N LYS A 181 11.86 -67.02 -7.41
CA LYS A 181 11.77 -67.66 -8.73
C LYS A 181 12.81 -68.76 -8.92
N GLN A 182 14.05 -68.52 -8.49
CA GLN A 182 15.12 -69.53 -8.55
C GLN A 182 14.79 -70.75 -7.69
N ASN A 183 14.34 -70.55 -6.45
CA ASN A 183 13.93 -71.64 -5.56
C ASN A 183 12.75 -72.43 -6.13
N GLN A 184 11.76 -71.75 -6.72
CA GLN A 184 10.63 -72.41 -7.39
C GLN A 184 11.12 -73.26 -8.58
N HIS A 185 12.07 -72.76 -9.36
CA HIS A 185 12.69 -73.52 -10.46
C HIS A 185 13.44 -74.76 -9.96
N LEU A 186 14.27 -74.60 -8.91
CA LEU A 186 15.00 -75.71 -8.30
C LEU A 186 14.04 -76.76 -7.74
N PHE A 187 12.97 -76.35 -7.06
CA PHE A 187 11.94 -77.25 -6.55
C PHE A 187 11.27 -78.06 -7.66
N ASN A 188 10.85 -77.40 -8.75
CA ASN A 188 10.28 -78.07 -9.92
C ASN A 188 11.27 -79.06 -10.56
N LYS A 189 12.56 -78.71 -10.61
CA LYS A 189 13.61 -79.59 -11.14
C LYS A 189 13.83 -80.82 -10.26
N VAL A 190 13.81 -80.68 -8.94
CA VAL A 190 13.88 -81.82 -8.00
C VAL A 190 12.65 -82.73 -8.15
N LEU A 191 11.45 -82.16 -8.29
CA LEU A 191 10.23 -82.94 -8.57
C LEU A 191 10.35 -83.73 -9.87
N GLN A 192 10.87 -83.13 -10.95
CA GLN A 192 11.10 -83.81 -12.21
C GLN A 192 12.13 -84.94 -12.06
N LEU A 193 13.26 -84.68 -11.41
CA LEU A 193 14.31 -85.69 -11.22
C LEU A 193 13.80 -86.88 -10.40
N THR A 194 13.10 -86.64 -9.29
CA THR A 194 12.51 -87.72 -8.47
C THR A 194 11.44 -88.52 -9.21
N ALA A 195 10.65 -87.89 -10.09
CA ALA A 195 9.72 -88.60 -10.97
C ALA A 195 10.46 -89.47 -11.98
N THR A 196 11.50 -88.94 -12.63
CA THR A 196 12.30 -89.71 -13.59
C THR A 196 13.06 -90.86 -12.95
N ASP A 197 13.55 -90.69 -11.72
CA ASP A 197 14.27 -91.73 -10.98
C ASP A 197 13.32 -92.88 -10.62
N ARG A 198 12.10 -92.57 -10.14
CA ARG A 198 11.03 -93.55 -9.94
C ARG A 198 10.67 -94.30 -11.23
N ASP A 199 10.53 -93.59 -12.35
CA ASP A 199 10.25 -94.22 -13.65
C ASP A 199 11.39 -95.15 -14.10
N GLN A 200 12.65 -94.75 -13.86
CA GLN A 200 13.83 -95.57 -14.16
C GLN A 200 13.91 -96.82 -13.27
N GLU A 201 13.66 -96.69 -11.96
CA GLU A 201 13.58 -97.81 -11.03
C GLU A 201 12.47 -98.79 -11.45
N GLN A 202 11.26 -98.30 -11.73
CA GLN A 202 10.16 -99.13 -12.22
C GLN A 202 10.52 -99.87 -13.51
N ARG A 203 11.17 -99.20 -14.47
CA ARG A 203 11.67 -99.83 -15.70
C ARG A 203 12.74 -100.89 -15.42
N ARG A 204 13.67 -100.63 -14.50
CA ARG A 204 14.69 -101.62 -14.07
C ARG A 204 14.06 -102.84 -13.40
N PHE A 205 13.10 -102.64 -12.50
CA PHE A 205 12.34 -103.74 -11.88
C PHE A 205 11.54 -104.54 -12.91
N ALA A 206 10.90 -103.87 -13.88
CA ALA A 206 10.20 -104.55 -14.97
C ALA A 206 11.15 -105.35 -15.88
N GLN A 207 12.35 -104.83 -16.14
CA GLN A 207 13.38 -105.54 -16.89
C GLN A 207 13.95 -106.74 -16.12
N ALA A 208 14.15 -106.60 -14.80
CA ALA A 208 14.61 -107.69 -13.92
C ALA A 208 13.55 -108.80 -13.76
N ARG A 209 12.27 -108.49 -13.94
CA ARG A 209 11.15 -109.46 -13.97
C ARG A 209 10.95 -110.12 -15.33
N ARG A 210 11.74 -109.80 -16.36
CA ARG A 210 11.69 -110.58 -17.60
C ARG A 210 12.02 -112.03 -17.26
N PRO A 211 11.17 -113.00 -17.64
CA PRO A 211 11.45 -114.40 -17.34
C PRO A 211 12.79 -114.76 -17.98
N THR A 212 13.75 -115.17 -17.15
CA THR A 212 14.93 -115.90 -17.62
C THR A 212 14.40 -117.10 -18.41
N LYS A 213 14.74 -117.20 -19.71
CA LYS A 213 14.51 -118.43 -20.49
C LYS A 213 15.01 -119.59 -19.62
N GLN A 214 14.10 -120.51 -19.29
CA GLN A 214 14.45 -121.76 -18.64
C GLN A 214 15.56 -122.43 -19.47
N PRO A 215 16.62 -123.00 -18.86
CA PRO A 215 17.52 -123.85 -19.61
C PRO A 215 16.69 -125.01 -20.18
N GLU A 216 16.77 -125.20 -21.51
CA GLU A 216 16.18 -126.36 -22.17
C GLU A 216 16.74 -127.62 -21.51
N ILE A 217 15.87 -128.37 -20.82
CA ILE A 217 16.16 -129.71 -20.34
C ILE A 217 16.05 -130.61 -21.58
N PRO A 218 17.11 -131.33 -21.97
CA PRO A 218 17.02 -132.24 -23.11
C PRO A 218 16.06 -133.39 -22.76
N ASP A 219 15.03 -133.57 -23.58
CA ASP A 219 14.16 -134.73 -23.54
C ASP A 219 14.99 -136.00 -23.79
N VAL A 220 15.03 -136.87 -22.78
CA VAL A 220 15.52 -138.24 -22.91
C VAL A 220 14.35 -139.08 -23.40
N GLU A 221 14.32 -139.37 -24.70
CA GLU A 221 13.45 -140.41 -25.27
C GLU A 221 14.10 -141.80 -25.07
N PHE A 222 13.29 -142.77 -24.65
CA PHE A 222 13.54 -144.21 -24.78
C PHE A 222 13.22 -144.67 -26.20
#